data_AF-A0A1B6KN34-F1
#
_entry.id   AF-A0A1B6KN34-F1
#
_cell.length_a   1.000
_cell.length_b   1.000
_cell.length_c   1.000
_cell.angle_alpha   90.00
_cell.angle_beta   90.00
_cell.angle_gamma   90.00
#
_symmetry.space_group_name_H-M   'P 1'
#
loop_
_entity.id
_entity.type
_entity.pdbx_description
1 polymer ?
#
loop_
_entity_poly.entity_id
_entity_poly.type
_entity_poly.pdbx_seq_one_letter_code
_entity_poly.pdbx_strand_id
1 'polypeptide(L)'
;LCQLVQQLAATRVARRRAHQAGKKVQAMKALLKSGDTEKIVFFATVSRQQEIYVMAANYLQSLDWQARPELLKNIITFYTKGKAPHLLANFYMACAQVEVDEYGNYEKALGALNEASRCIAKDTDKYTQVAETVSNKIALVKKFLDVRRLFERGEGQGG
;
A
#
# COMPACT_ATOMS: atom_id res chain seq x y z
N LEU A 1 -13.79 -34.61 -30.93
CA LEU A 1 -15.09 -34.05 -30.48
C LEU A 1 -15.07 -33.62 -29.01
N CYS A 2 -14.70 -34.49 -28.06
CA CYS A 2 -14.69 -34.15 -26.62
C CYS A 2 -13.73 -32.98 -26.27
N GLN A 3 -12.51 -32.95 -26.82
CA GLN A 3 -11.55 -31.85 -26.61
C GLN A 3 -12.06 -30.50 -27.15
N LEU A 4 -12.76 -30.50 -28.29
CA LEU A 4 -13.31 -29.29 -28.92
C LEU A 4 -14.49 -28.72 -28.12
N VAL A 5 -15.34 -29.59 -27.54
CA VAL A 5 -16.44 -29.19 -26.64
C VAL A 5 -15.89 -28.60 -25.34
N GLN A 6 -14.84 -29.19 -24.76
CA GLN A 6 -14.18 -28.65 -23.57
C GLN A 6 -13.56 -27.28 -23.83
N GLN A 7 -12.95 -27.07 -24.99
CA GLN A 7 -12.33 -25.80 -25.37
C GLN A 7 -13.37 -24.69 -25.64
N LEU A 8 -14.52 -25.02 -26.25
CA LEU A 8 -15.64 -24.10 -26.43
C LEU A 8 -16.35 -23.75 -25.10
N ALA A 9 -16.47 -24.71 -24.18
CA ALA A 9 -17.00 -24.45 -22.84
C ALA A 9 -16.08 -23.54 -22.02
N ALA A 10 -14.76 -23.76 -22.08
CA ALA A 10 -13.76 -22.94 -21.42
C ALA A 10 -13.77 -21.49 -21.93
N THR A 11 -13.86 -21.27 -23.25
CA THR A 11 -13.90 -19.93 -23.84
C THR A 11 -15.17 -19.15 -23.49
N ARG A 12 -16.33 -19.81 -23.43
CA ARG A 12 -17.59 -19.19 -22.99
C ARG A 12 -17.55 -18.77 -21.51
N VAL A 13 -16.98 -19.61 -20.63
CA VAL A 13 -16.79 -19.28 -19.21
C VAL A 13 -15.82 -18.11 -19.04
N ALA A 14 -14.70 -18.12 -19.77
CA ALA A 14 -13.73 -17.02 -19.77
C ALA A 14 -14.36 -15.70 -20.21
N ARG A 15 -15.13 -15.69 -21.30
CA ARG A 15 -15.84 -14.50 -21.81
C ARG A 15 -16.84 -13.95 -20.78
N ARG A 16 -17.63 -14.82 -20.14
CA ARG A 16 -18.58 -14.41 -19.08
C ARG A 16 -17.86 -13.81 -17.87
N ARG A 17 -16.76 -14.42 -17.43
CA ARG A 17 -15.94 -13.90 -16.33
C ARG A 17 -15.32 -12.54 -16.66
N ALA A 18 -14.82 -12.35 -17.88
CA ALA A 18 -14.30 -11.07 -18.34
C ALA A 18 -15.37 -9.97 -18.33
N HIS A 19 -16.58 -10.27 -18.84
CA HIS A 19 -17.71 -9.34 -18.79
C HIS A 19 -18.12 -8.96 -17.37
N GLN A 20 -18.20 -9.96 -16.48
CA GLN A 20 -18.53 -9.73 -15.07
C GLN A 20 -17.46 -8.91 -14.35
N ALA A 21 -16.19 -9.12 -14.66
CA ALA A 21 -15.11 -8.30 -14.13
C ALA A 21 -15.21 -6.85 -14.61
N GLY A 22 -15.48 -6.62 -15.90
CA GLY A 22 -15.71 -5.28 -16.44
C GLY A 22 -16.86 -4.54 -15.74
N LYS A 23 -17.97 -5.23 -15.46
CA LYS A 23 -19.09 -4.65 -14.70
C LYS A 23 -18.71 -4.27 -13.27
N LYS A 24 -17.93 -5.10 -12.57
CA LYS A 24 -17.49 -4.80 -11.20
C LYS A 24 -16.56 -3.59 -11.14
N VAL A 25 -15.66 -3.44 -12.11
CA VAL A 25 -14.79 -2.26 -12.21
C VAL A 25 -15.61 -0.99 -12.48
N GLN A 26 -16.61 -1.05 -13.35
CA GLN A 26 -17.52 0.09 -13.58
C GLN A 26 -18.30 0.47 -12.32
N ALA A 27 -18.82 -0.52 -11.58
CA ALA A 27 -19.51 -0.29 -10.31
C ALA A 27 -18.58 0.35 -9.28
N MET A 28 -17.33 -0.13 -9.19
CA MET A 28 -16.32 0.48 -8.33
C MET A 28 -16.09 1.95 -8.68
N LYS A 29 -15.92 2.28 -9.97
CA LYS A 29 -15.75 3.67 -10.43
C LYS A 29 -16.94 4.56 -10.05
N ALA A 30 -18.17 4.04 -10.10
CA ALA A 30 -19.36 4.78 -9.68
C ALA A 30 -19.36 5.02 -8.16
N LEU A 31 -18.98 4.02 -7.35
CA LEU A 31 -18.84 4.15 -5.90
C LEU A 31 -17.75 5.17 -5.52
N LEU A 32 -16.61 5.14 -6.20
CA LEU A 32 -15.54 6.12 -5.98
C LEU A 32 -16.01 7.56 -6.23
N LYS A 33 -16.85 7.77 -7.26
CA LYS A 33 -17.44 9.08 -7.55
C LYS A 33 -18.45 9.53 -6.50
N SER A 34 -19.15 8.60 -5.85
CA SER A 34 -20.11 8.95 -4.79
C SER A 34 -19.43 9.26 -3.45
N GLY A 35 -18.16 8.88 -3.26
CA GLY A 35 -17.39 9.14 -2.04
C GLY A 35 -17.85 8.34 -0.82
N ASP A 36 -18.69 7.32 -1.01
CA ASP A 36 -19.23 6.50 0.08
C ASP A 36 -18.17 5.47 0.52
N THR A 37 -17.37 5.86 1.50
CA THR A 37 -16.19 5.10 1.92
C THR A 37 -16.55 3.71 2.46
N GLU A 38 -17.65 3.58 3.21
CA GLU A 38 -18.10 2.30 3.75
C GLU A 38 -18.51 1.34 2.62
N LYS A 39 -19.29 1.83 1.65
CA LYS A 39 -19.67 1.01 0.48
C LYS A 39 -18.47 0.66 -0.37
N ILE A 40 -17.49 1.55 -0.52
CA ILE A 40 -16.24 1.29 -1.25
C ILE A 40 -15.46 0.15 -0.58
N VAL A 41 -15.24 0.22 0.73
CA VAL A 41 -14.52 -0.80 1.52
C VAL A 41 -15.25 -2.14 1.48
N PHE A 42 -16.57 -2.12 1.66
CA PHE A 42 -17.42 -3.31 1.58
C PHE A 42 -17.34 -3.94 0.19
N PHE A 43 -17.55 -3.15 -0.86
CA PHE A 43 -17.55 -3.63 -2.24
C PHE A 43 -16.20 -4.22 -2.65
N ALA A 44 -15.09 -3.60 -2.25
CA ALA A 44 -13.76 -4.13 -2.50
C ALA A 44 -13.56 -5.50 -1.83
N THR A 45 -14.00 -5.63 -0.57
CA THR A 45 -13.89 -6.87 0.22
C THR A 45 -14.66 -8.04 -0.40
N VAL A 46 -15.90 -7.80 -0.86
CA VAL A 46 -16.73 -8.84 -1.49
C VAL A 46 -16.32 -9.13 -2.95
N SER A 47 -15.77 -8.14 -3.66
CA SER A 47 -15.48 -8.28 -5.08
C SER A 47 -14.33 -9.24 -5.37
N ARG A 48 -13.33 -9.32 -4.48
CA ARG A 48 -12.13 -10.17 -4.56
C ARG A 48 -11.37 -10.06 -5.89
N GLN A 49 -11.23 -8.85 -6.42
CA GLN A 49 -10.47 -8.56 -7.64
C GLN A 49 -9.32 -7.62 -7.34
N GLN A 50 -8.12 -7.94 -7.86
CA GLN A 50 -6.89 -7.19 -7.60
C GLN A 50 -7.03 -5.71 -7.97
N GLU A 51 -7.55 -5.44 -9.17
CA GLU A 51 -7.76 -4.08 -9.66
C GLU A 51 -8.70 -3.28 -8.74
N ILE A 52 -9.78 -3.89 -8.25
CA ILE A 52 -10.73 -3.22 -7.33
C ILE A 52 -10.07 -2.91 -5.99
N TYR A 53 -9.25 -3.82 -5.46
CA TYR A 53 -8.50 -3.54 -4.24
C TYR A 53 -7.53 -2.35 -4.42
N VAL A 54 -6.80 -2.31 -5.54
CA VAL A 54 -5.89 -1.19 -5.84
C VAL A 54 -6.68 0.12 -5.97
N MET A 55 -7.80 0.12 -6.69
CA MET A 55 -8.67 1.30 -6.81
C MET A 55 -9.19 1.78 -5.45
N ALA A 56 -9.61 0.86 -4.58
CA ALA A 56 -10.08 1.19 -3.24
C ALA A 56 -8.95 1.82 -2.43
N ALA A 57 -7.79 1.16 -2.35
CA ALA A 57 -6.65 1.64 -1.58
C ALA A 57 -6.16 3.02 -2.05
N ASN A 58 -6.11 3.25 -3.37
CA ASN A 58 -5.75 4.56 -3.94
C ASN A 58 -6.71 5.66 -3.49
N TYR A 59 -8.01 5.38 -3.46
CA TYR A 59 -9.01 6.32 -2.97
C TYR A 59 -8.88 6.58 -1.47
N LEU A 60 -8.71 5.53 -0.66
CA LEU A 60 -8.56 5.69 0.78
C LEU A 60 -7.30 6.50 1.15
N GLN A 61 -6.23 6.39 0.36
CA GLN A 61 -5.02 7.21 0.53
C GLN A 61 -5.24 8.71 0.32
N SER A 62 -6.25 9.11 -0.46
CA SER A 62 -6.57 10.53 -0.66
C SER A 62 -7.46 11.11 0.45
N LEU A 63 -7.89 10.29 1.40
CA LEU A 63 -8.66 10.73 2.56
C LEU A 63 -7.73 11.02 3.74
N ASP A 64 -8.27 11.60 4.81
CA ASP A 64 -7.56 11.77 6.07
C ASP A 64 -7.45 10.44 6.83
N TRP A 65 -6.50 9.61 6.39
CA TRP A 65 -6.18 8.32 7.01
C TRP A 65 -5.42 8.47 8.33
N GLN A 66 -4.86 9.65 8.62
CA GLN A 66 -4.10 9.90 9.85
C GLN A 66 -5.06 9.96 11.05
N ALA A 67 -6.19 10.65 10.90
CA ALA A 67 -7.23 10.69 11.92
C ALA A 67 -8.03 9.38 12.05
N ARG A 68 -7.84 8.42 11.12
CA ARG A 68 -8.71 7.26 10.92
C ARG A 68 -7.93 5.95 10.77
N PRO A 69 -7.56 5.28 11.88
CA PRO A 69 -6.76 4.05 11.87
C PRO A 69 -7.37 2.89 11.07
N GLU A 70 -8.69 2.86 10.91
CA GLU A 70 -9.39 1.89 10.07
C GLU A 70 -9.05 2.04 8.58
N LEU A 71 -8.86 3.28 8.10
CA LEU A 71 -8.45 3.54 6.72
C LEU A 71 -7.04 3.00 6.48
N LEU A 72 -6.12 3.24 7.41
CA LEU A 72 -4.76 2.71 7.36
C LEU A 72 -4.76 1.17 7.23
N LYS A 73 -5.52 0.47 8.07
CA LYS A 73 -5.64 -1.01 8.00
C LYS A 73 -6.22 -1.48 6.67
N ASN A 74 -7.22 -0.77 6.15
CA ASN A 74 -7.84 -1.09 4.87
C ASN A 74 -6.89 -0.87 3.69
N ILE A 75 -6.12 0.22 3.68
CA ILE A 75 -5.11 0.52 2.66
C ILE A 75 -4.07 -0.61 2.58
N ILE A 76 -3.48 -0.98 3.73
CA ILE A 76 -2.50 -2.07 3.80
C ILE A 76 -3.11 -3.38 3.30
N THR A 77 -4.32 -3.71 3.78
CA THR A 77 -5.04 -4.93 3.41
C THR A 77 -5.30 -4.99 1.91
N PHE A 78 -5.75 -3.88 1.33
CA PHE A 78 -6.12 -3.82 -0.08
C PHE A 78 -4.91 -3.82 -1.01
N TYR A 79 -3.81 -3.10 -0.71
CA TYR A 79 -2.61 -3.24 -1.55
C TYR A 79 -2.00 -4.64 -1.47
N THR A 80 -2.03 -5.26 -0.29
CA THR A 80 -1.56 -6.65 -0.12
C THR A 80 -2.40 -7.61 -0.95
N LYS A 81 -3.74 -7.55 -0.85
CA LYS A 81 -4.65 -8.40 -1.65
C LYS A 81 -4.64 -8.05 -3.14
N GLY A 82 -4.35 -6.79 -3.47
CA GLY A 82 -4.17 -6.27 -4.81
C GLY A 82 -2.84 -6.66 -5.47
N LYS A 83 -1.91 -7.27 -4.72
CA LYS A 83 -0.56 -7.61 -5.17
C LYS A 83 0.19 -6.40 -5.74
N ALA A 84 0.06 -5.25 -5.09
CA ALA A 84 0.72 -4.00 -5.49
C ALA A 84 1.76 -3.57 -4.44
N PRO A 85 2.90 -4.29 -4.33
CA PRO A 85 3.90 -4.05 -3.29
C PRO A 85 4.56 -2.67 -3.39
N HIS A 86 4.73 -2.13 -4.60
CA HIS A 86 5.29 -0.79 -4.81
C HIS A 86 4.37 0.32 -4.29
N LEU A 87 3.05 0.19 -4.49
CA LEU A 87 2.09 1.14 -3.93
C LEU A 87 2.03 1.05 -2.40
N LEU A 88 2.13 -0.17 -1.85
CA LEU A 88 2.22 -0.37 -0.41
C LEU A 88 3.50 0.23 0.17
N ALA A 89 4.65 0.06 -0.49
CA ALA A 89 5.91 0.68 -0.08
C ALA A 89 5.83 2.21 -0.12
N ASN A 90 5.23 2.78 -1.17
CA ASN A 90 4.99 4.21 -1.25
C ASN A 90 4.09 4.73 -0.12
N PHE A 91 3.04 3.97 0.24
CA PHE A 91 2.19 4.32 1.38
C PHE A 91 2.98 4.30 2.70
N TYR A 92 3.82 3.28 2.94
CA TYR A 92 4.68 3.27 4.11
C TYR A 92 5.71 4.42 4.14
N MET A 93 6.22 4.85 2.99
CA MET A 93 7.06 6.06 2.91
C MET A 93 6.27 7.33 3.27
N ALA A 94 5.00 7.42 2.88
CA ALA A 94 4.13 8.53 3.27
C ALA A 94 3.87 8.51 4.79
N CYS A 95 3.61 7.34 5.38
CA CYS A 95 3.52 7.18 6.83
C CYS A 95 4.80 7.64 7.53
N ALA A 96 5.97 7.23 7.03
CA ALA A 96 7.25 7.66 7.59
C ALA A 96 7.45 9.18 7.51
N GLN A 97 7.02 9.80 6.41
CA GLN A 97 7.11 11.24 6.22
C GLN A 97 6.27 11.99 7.27
N VAL A 98 5.02 11.54 7.50
CA VAL A 98 4.13 12.10 8.53
C VAL A 98 4.73 11.93 9.94
N GLU A 99 5.29 10.76 10.26
CA GLU A 99 5.94 10.54 11.55
C GLU A 99 7.12 11.49 11.80
N VAL A 100 7.86 11.85 10.75
CA VAL A 100 8.94 12.86 10.84
C VAL A 100 8.38 14.27 10.95
N ASP A 101 7.50 14.67 10.05
CA ASP A 101 7.10 16.07 9.89
C ASP A 101 6.14 16.53 11.00
N GLU A 102 5.17 15.69 11.37
CA GLU A 102 4.11 16.06 12.33
C GLU A 102 4.49 15.68 13.77
N TYR A 103 5.24 14.58 13.95
CA TYR A 103 5.49 14.01 15.27
C TYR A 103 6.95 14.02 15.70
N GLY A 104 7.90 14.33 14.80
CA GLY A 104 9.33 14.24 15.08
C GLY A 104 9.79 12.85 15.54
N ASN A 105 9.03 11.81 15.20
CA ASN A 105 9.23 10.44 15.69
C ASN A 105 10.01 9.61 14.66
N TYR A 106 11.32 9.81 14.67
CA TYR A 106 12.24 9.17 13.73
C TYR A 106 12.33 7.65 13.92
N GLU A 107 12.08 7.13 15.12
CA GLU A 107 12.01 5.70 15.40
C GLU A 107 10.82 5.03 14.71
N LYS A 108 9.63 5.63 14.81
CA LYS A 108 8.44 5.15 14.09
C LYS A 108 8.60 5.30 12.59
N ALA A 109 9.16 6.41 12.13
CA ALA A 109 9.47 6.62 10.72
C ALA A 109 10.40 5.53 10.18
N LEU A 110 11.45 5.18 10.92
CA LEU A 110 12.34 4.07 10.57
C LEU A 110 11.60 2.72 10.52
N GLY A 111 10.69 2.48 11.46
CA GLY A 111 9.80 1.32 11.45
C GLY A 111 8.99 1.20 10.16
N ALA A 112 8.32 2.30 9.77
CA ALA A 112 7.54 2.35 8.53
C ALA A 112 8.42 2.17 7.28
N LEU A 113 9.60 2.80 7.21
CA LEU A 113 10.53 2.61 6.08
C LEU A 113 11.03 1.16 5.96
N ASN A 114 11.25 0.47 7.08
CA ASN A 114 11.60 -0.94 7.05
C ASN A 114 10.46 -1.81 6.51
N GLU A 115 9.20 -1.49 6.84
CA GLU A 115 8.05 -2.15 6.21
C GLU A 115 7.97 -1.87 4.71
N ALA A 116 8.26 -0.63 4.28
CA ALA A 116 8.34 -0.28 2.87
C ALA A 116 9.36 -1.15 2.13
N SER A 117 10.56 -1.32 2.69
CA SER A 117 11.62 -2.17 2.13
C SER A 117 11.19 -3.63 2.07
N ARG A 118 10.56 -4.16 3.14
CA ARG A 118 10.04 -5.54 3.18
C ARG A 118 9.03 -5.83 2.08
N CYS A 119 8.17 -4.86 1.75
CA CYS A 119 7.12 -5.05 0.73
C CYS A 119 7.69 -5.35 -0.65
N ILE A 120 8.79 -4.71 -1.02
CA ILE A 120 9.39 -4.80 -2.36
C ILE A 120 10.62 -5.72 -2.43
N ALA A 121 11.09 -6.27 -1.31
CA ALA A 121 12.32 -7.06 -1.23
C ALA A 121 12.39 -8.25 -2.20
N LYS A 122 11.25 -8.85 -2.56
CA LYS A 122 11.18 -9.99 -3.49
C LYS A 122 11.20 -9.59 -4.97
N ASP A 123 10.93 -8.32 -5.26
CA ASP A 123 10.78 -7.78 -6.61
C ASP A 123 11.62 -6.50 -6.78
N THR A 124 12.76 -6.42 -6.08
CA THR A 124 13.61 -5.23 -6.04
C THR A 124 13.99 -4.76 -7.44
N ASP A 125 14.34 -5.68 -8.34
CA ASP A 125 14.72 -5.38 -9.73
C ASP A 125 13.58 -4.74 -10.55
N LYS A 126 12.32 -5.01 -10.17
CA LYS A 126 11.14 -4.41 -10.83
C LYS A 126 10.83 -3.01 -10.30
N TYR A 127 11.28 -2.70 -9.09
CA TYR A 127 10.94 -1.48 -8.36
C TYR A 127 12.19 -0.73 -7.88
N THR A 128 13.26 -0.76 -8.68
CA THR A 128 14.59 -0.23 -8.33
C THR A 128 14.54 1.19 -7.79
N GLN A 129 13.82 2.10 -8.47
CA GLN A 129 13.69 3.49 -8.02
C GLN A 129 13.05 3.63 -6.63
N VAL A 130 12.03 2.82 -6.34
CA VAL A 130 11.36 2.82 -5.03
C VAL A 130 12.32 2.22 -3.98
N ALA A 131 13.01 1.14 -4.32
CA ALA A 131 13.97 0.48 -3.44
C ALA A 131 15.14 1.41 -3.06
N GLU A 132 15.71 2.11 -4.03
CA GLU A 132 16.76 3.10 -3.81
C GLU A 132 16.27 4.24 -2.92
N THR A 133 15.09 4.78 -3.21
CA THR A 133 14.48 5.86 -2.40
C THR A 133 14.27 5.42 -0.95
N VAL A 134 13.69 4.23 -0.73
CA VAL A 134 13.49 3.68 0.61
C VAL A 134 14.83 3.48 1.32
N SER A 135 15.83 2.89 0.65
CA SER A 135 17.16 2.65 1.21
C SER A 135 17.86 3.94 1.63
N ASN A 136 17.82 4.96 0.76
CA ASN A 136 18.38 6.28 1.04
C ASN A 136 17.70 6.94 2.25
N LYS A 137 16.36 6.90 2.33
CA LYS A 137 15.62 7.42 3.48
C LYS A 137 15.96 6.67 4.77
N ILE A 138 16.08 5.34 4.73
CA ILE A 138 16.50 4.53 5.89
C ILE A 138 17.88 4.97 6.38
N ALA A 139 18.84 5.14 5.47
CA ALA A 139 20.20 5.55 5.81
C ALA A 139 20.24 6.92 6.48
N LEU A 140 19.46 7.88 5.95
CA LEU A 140 19.37 9.23 6.52
C LEU A 140 18.76 9.23 7.92
N VAL A 141 17.64 8.53 8.12
CA VAL A 141 16.98 8.45 9.43
C VAL A 141 17.87 7.75 10.46
N LYS A 142 18.54 6.65 10.08
CA LYS A 142 19.50 5.97 10.96
C LYS A 142 20.65 6.90 11.36
N LYS A 143 21.26 7.59 10.40
CA LYS A 143 22.34 8.54 10.68
C LYS A 143 21.89 9.64 11.65
N PHE A 144 20.69 10.17 11.46
CA PHE A 144 20.14 11.18 12.36
C PHE A 144 19.97 10.64 13.79
N LEU A 145 19.37 9.45 13.94
CA LEU A 145 19.19 8.80 15.23
C LEU A 145 20.52 8.51 15.94
N ASP A 146 21.53 8.06 15.20
CA ASP A 146 22.86 7.79 15.75
C ASP A 146 23.52 9.07 16.24
N VAL A 147 23.46 10.17 15.47
CA VAL A 147 23.97 11.48 15.89
C VAL A 147 23.25 11.98 17.14
N ARG A 148 21.91 11.90 17.17
CA ARG A 148 21.11 12.31 18.33
C ARG A 148 21.50 11.57 19.61
N ARG A 149 21.68 10.25 19.53
CA ARG A 149 22.14 9.43 20.67
C ARG A 149 23.53 9.81 21.18
N LEU A 150 24.43 10.22 20.29
CA LEU A 150 25.77 10.66 20.68
C LEU A 150 25.72 11.97 21.46
N PHE A 151 24.86 12.91 21.07
CA PHE A 151 24.64 14.15 21.81
C PHE A 151 24.04 13.89 23.19
N GLU A 152 22.97 13.10 23.26
CA GLU A 152 22.32 12.73 24.54
C GLU A 152 23.29 12.02 25.51
N ARG A 153 24.25 11.25 25.00
CA ARG A 153 25.30 10.60 25.82
C ARG A 153 26.43 11.55 26.22
N GLY A 154 26.74 12.54 25.39
CA GLY A 154 27.81 13.53 25.63
C GLY A 154 27.45 14.56 26.70
N GLU A 155 26.16 14.92 26.81
CA GLU A 155 25.66 15.84 27.85
C GLU A 155 25.58 15.21 29.25
N GLY A 156 25.72 13.88 29.36
CA GLY A 156 25.72 13.14 30.64
C GLY A 156 27.06 13.09 31.39
N GLN A 157 28.13 13.72 30.88
CA GLN A 157 29.46 13.75 31.53
C GLN A 157 29.92 15.16 31.96
N GLY A 158 29.04 16.15 31.94
CA GLY A 158 29.36 17.55 32.21
C GLY A 158 28.59 18.21 33.38
N GLY A 159 28.15 17.44 34.38
CA GLY A 159 27.47 17.93 35.57
C GLY A 159 28.15 17.49 36.86
#